data_AF-A0A2X4V3P6-F1
#
_entry.id   AF-A0A2X4V3P6-F1
#
_cell.length_a   1.000
_cell.length_b   1.000
_cell.length_c   1.000
_cell.angle_alpha   90.00
_cell.angle_beta   90.00
_cell.angle_gamma   90.00
#
_symmetry.space_group_name_H-M   'P 1'
#
loop_
_entity.id
_entity.type
_entity.pdbx_description
1 polymer ?
#
loop_
_entity_poly.entity_id
_entity_poly.type
_entity_poly.pdbx_seq_one_letter_code
_entity_poly.pdbx_strand_id
1 'polypeptide(L)'
;MKQLRLALADGHYDRHRLRLLIKRLRYVTDAYPQFSLITPEATASLKVAQNALGEWHDRFVWCRQAENQQDLWPLLPEWQDAQETALERAEAALFALSRALTSKTRDASRS
;
A
#
# COMPACT_ATOMS: atom_id res chain seq x y z
N MET A 1 8.51 -0.28 -11.81
CA MET A 1 7.31 -1.13 -11.97
C MET A 1 7.57 -2.62 -11.71
N LYS A 2 8.61 -3.24 -12.31
CA LYS A 2 8.95 -4.68 -12.10
C LYS A 2 9.08 -5.08 -10.62
N GLN A 3 9.83 -4.29 -9.84
CA GLN A 3 10.02 -4.56 -8.41
C GLN A 3 8.72 -4.49 -7.59
N LEU A 4 7.81 -3.56 -7.92
CA LEU A 4 6.51 -3.46 -7.24
C LEU A 4 5.64 -4.69 -7.56
N ARG A 5 5.60 -5.14 -8.82
CA ARG A 5 4.85 -6.34 -9.20
C ARG A 5 5.36 -7.60 -8.49
N LEU A 6 6.70 -7.74 -8.39
CA LEU A 6 7.30 -8.85 -7.65
C LEU A 6 6.94 -8.80 -6.16
N ALA A 7 7.00 -7.62 -5.55
CA ALA A 7 6.62 -7.43 -4.16
C ALA A 7 5.11 -7.68 -3.91
N LEU A 8 4.23 -7.30 -4.84
CA LEU A 8 2.79 -7.58 -4.78
C LEU A 8 2.45 -9.06 -4.97
N ALA A 9 3.32 -9.83 -5.64
CA ALA A 9 3.14 -11.26 -5.85
C ALA A 9 3.65 -12.10 -4.67
N ASP A 10 4.40 -11.49 -3.75
CA ASP A 10 4.96 -12.13 -2.57
C ASP A 10 4.12 -11.78 -1.33
N GLY A 11 3.30 -12.73 -0.87
CA GLY A 11 2.46 -12.56 0.32
C GLY A 11 3.23 -12.38 1.64
N HIS A 12 4.54 -12.65 1.66
CA HIS A 12 5.41 -12.44 2.83
C HIS A 12 6.24 -11.17 2.73
N TYR A 13 6.07 -10.39 1.66
CA TYR A 13 6.83 -9.15 1.49
C TYR A 13 6.56 -8.18 2.64
N ASP A 14 7.59 -7.45 3.04
CA ASP A 14 7.49 -6.47 4.11
C ASP A 14 6.55 -5.31 3.71
N ARG A 15 5.47 -5.11 4.48
CA ARG A 15 4.41 -4.13 4.17
C ARG A 15 4.92 -2.69 4.26
N HIS A 16 5.87 -2.41 5.16
CA HIS A 16 6.51 -1.10 5.26
C HIS A 16 7.36 -0.81 4.01
N ARG A 17 8.12 -1.78 3.53
CA ARG A 17 8.91 -1.65 2.30
C ARG A 17 8.01 -1.52 1.07
N LEU A 18 6.89 -2.23 1.04
CA LEU A 18 5.89 -2.10 -0.02
C LEU A 18 5.29 -0.70 -0.08
N ARG A 19 5.00 -0.10 1.08
CA ARG A 19 4.57 1.31 1.20
C ARG A 19 5.57 2.27 0.58
N LEU A 20 6.87 2.08 0.80
CA LEU A 20 7.91 2.92 0.19
C LEU A 20 7.94 2.81 -1.33
N LEU A 21 7.79 1.58 -1.88
CA LEU A 21 7.72 1.35 -3.32
C LEU A 21 6.49 2.04 -3.94
N ILE A 22 5.33 1.92 -3.30
CA ILE A 22 4.08 2.55 -3.74
C ILE A 22 4.20 4.08 -3.70
N LYS A 23 4.74 4.65 -2.61
CA LYS A 23 4.96 6.09 -2.47
C LYS A 23 5.86 6.64 -3.57
N ARG A 24 6.96 5.94 -3.88
CA ARG A 24 7.87 6.31 -4.99
C ARG A 24 7.15 6.28 -6.33
N LEU A 25 6.40 5.22 -6.62
CA LEU A 25 5.67 5.13 -7.89
C LEU A 25 4.65 6.25 -8.02
N ARG A 26 3.88 6.55 -6.95
CA ARG A 26 2.89 7.64 -6.98
C ARG A 26 3.54 8.98 -7.28
N TYR A 27 4.65 9.31 -6.62
CA TYR A 27 5.32 10.58 -6.87
C TYR A 27 5.84 10.71 -8.29
N VAL A 28 6.36 9.62 -8.87
CA VAL A 28 6.78 9.62 -10.28
C VAL A 28 5.57 9.82 -11.20
N THR A 29 4.44 9.14 -10.94
CA THR A 29 3.24 9.27 -11.78
C THR A 29 2.57 10.63 -11.65
N ASP A 30 2.59 11.24 -10.47
CA ASP A 30 2.03 12.58 -10.23
C ASP A 30 2.94 13.69 -10.79
N ALA A 31 4.28 13.52 -10.71
CA ALA A 31 5.23 14.51 -11.23
C ALA A 31 5.36 14.46 -12.76
N TYR A 32 5.17 13.27 -13.35
CA TYR A 32 5.39 13.03 -14.78
C TYR A 32 4.20 12.29 -15.42
N PRO A 33 2.98 12.85 -15.38
CA PRO A 33 1.77 12.17 -15.83
C PRO A 33 1.82 11.78 -17.32
N GLN A 34 2.43 12.59 -18.18
CA GLN A 34 2.61 12.33 -19.61
C GLN A 34 3.55 11.14 -19.90
N PHE A 35 4.39 10.75 -18.94
CA PHE A 35 5.28 9.59 -19.03
C PHE A 35 4.75 8.41 -18.20
N SER A 36 3.56 8.53 -17.61
CA SER A 36 2.98 7.48 -16.77
C SER A 36 2.67 6.24 -17.61
N LEU A 37 3.29 5.13 -17.21
CA LEU A 37 3.06 3.83 -17.83
C LEU A 37 1.92 3.06 -17.16
N ILE A 38 1.03 3.70 -16.39
CA ILE A 38 -0.11 3.03 -15.75
C ILE A 38 -1.43 3.72 -16.14
N THR A 39 -2.51 2.96 -16.19
CA THR A 39 -3.84 3.48 -16.55
C THR A 39 -4.36 4.44 -15.47
N PRO A 40 -5.36 5.29 -15.78
CA PRO A 40 -6.02 6.10 -14.77
C PRO A 40 -6.60 5.24 -13.63
N GLU A 41 -7.18 4.09 -13.95
CA GLU A 41 -7.67 3.10 -12.97
C GLU A 41 -6.53 2.61 -12.05
N ALA A 42 -5.40 2.19 -12.62
CA ALA A 42 -4.25 1.77 -11.83
C ALA A 42 -3.67 2.91 -10.99
N THR A 43 -3.73 4.15 -11.47
CA THR A 43 -3.32 5.34 -10.71
C THR A 43 -4.26 5.59 -9.53
N ALA A 44 -5.57 5.43 -9.71
CA ALA A 44 -6.55 5.51 -8.65
C ALA A 44 -6.31 4.41 -7.59
N SER A 45 -6.17 3.15 -8.02
CA SER A 45 -5.85 2.03 -7.13
C SER A 45 -4.52 2.22 -6.40
N LEU A 46 -3.53 2.85 -7.04
CA LEU A 46 -2.24 3.17 -6.40
C LEU A 46 -2.40 4.17 -5.26
N LYS A 47 -3.24 5.20 -5.44
CA LYS A 47 -3.56 6.17 -4.40
C LYS A 47 -4.31 5.51 -3.23
N VAL A 48 -5.28 4.66 -3.52
CA VAL A 48 -6.02 3.90 -2.48
C VAL A 48 -5.07 3.01 -1.67
N ALA A 49 -4.21 2.23 -2.34
CA ALA A 49 -3.23 1.37 -1.67
C ALA A 49 -2.21 2.19 -0.84
N GLN A 50 -1.77 3.34 -1.34
CA GLN A 50 -0.88 4.23 -0.57
C GLN A 50 -1.53 4.73 0.71
N ASN A 51 -2.80 5.15 0.63
CA ASN A 51 -3.54 5.69 1.77
C ASN A 51 -3.78 4.60 2.81
N ALA A 52 -4.27 3.43 2.40
CA ALA A 52 -4.53 2.31 3.30
C ALA A 52 -3.26 1.83 4.02
N LEU A 53 -2.14 1.68 3.30
CA LEU A 53 -0.85 1.37 3.92
C LEU A 53 -0.34 2.48 4.84
N GLY A 54 -0.75 3.74 4.63
CA GLY A 54 -0.43 4.83 5.54
C GLY A 54 -1.21 4.73 6.84
N GLU A 55 -2.52 4.55 6.72
CA GLU A 55 -3.42 4.35 7.85
C GLU A 55 -2.98 3.18 8.75
N TRP A 56 -2.58 2.06 8.14
CA TRP A 56 -2.04 0.92 8.87
C TRP A 56 -0.71 1.27 9.56
N HIS A 57 0.21 1.90 8.83
CA HIS A 57 1.56 2.20 9.33
C HIS A 57 1.53 3.18 10.50
N ASP A 58 0.66 4.19 10.46
CA ASP A 58 0.55 5.19 11.53
C ASP A 58 0.09 4.52 12.84
N ARG A 59 -0.89 3.60 12.76
CA ARG A 59 -1.33 2.79 13.91
C ARG A 59 -0.25 1.82 14.40
N PHE A 60 0.47 1.18 13.48
CA PHE A 60 1.61 0.33 13.83
C PHE A 60 2.65 1.11 14.65
N VAL A 61 2.97 2.35 14.24
CA VAL A 61 3.89 3.22 15.01
C VAL A 61 3.32 3.57 16.39
N TRP A 62 2.02 3.87 16.48
CA TRP A 62 1.37 4.17 17.77
C TRP A 62 1.40 2.98 18.72
N CYS A 63 1.05 1.77 18.27
CA CYS A 63 1.14 0.56 19.08
C CYS A 63 2.57 0.32 19.59
N ARG A 64 3.57 0.43 18.70
CA ARG A 64 4.98 0.26 19.06
C ARG A 64 5.47 1.30 20.07
N GLN A 65 4.96 2.53 19.98
CA GLN A 65 5.28 3.58 20.94
C GLN A 65 4.60 3.31 22.29
N ALA A 66 3.32 2.93 22.29
CA ALA A 66 2.54 2.62 23.48
C ALA A 66 3.09 1.42 24.26
N GLU A 67 3.68 0.42 23.60
CA GLU A 67 4.40 -0.68 24.27
C GLU A 67 5.46 -0.17 25.26
N ASN A 68 6.06 1.00 25.00
CA ASN A 68 7.14 1.59 25.81
C ASN A 68 6.65 2.72 26.75
N GLN A 69 5.36 3.06 26.75
CA GLN A 69 4.78 4.19 27.49
C GLN A 69 3.59 3.72 28.33
N GLN A 70 3.79 3.61 29.66
CA GLN A 70 2.81 3.01 30.58
C GLN A 70 1.47 3.76 30.61
N ASP A 71 1.50 5.08 30.42
CA ASP A 71 0.33 5.94 30.31
C ASP A 71 -0.54 5.62 29.08
N LEU A 72 0.04 5.00 28.05
CA LEU A 72 -0.66 4.59 26.83
C LEU A 72 -1.17 3.13 26.86
N TRP A 73 -0.77 2.33 27.85
CA TRP A 73 -1.18 0.92 27.94
C TRP A 73 -2.69 0.67 27.89
N PRO A 74 -3.55 1.51 28.52
CA PRO A 74 -5.00 1.33 28.43
C PRO A 74 -5.56 1.44 27.00
N LEU A 75 -4.86 2.14 26.09
CA LEU A 75 -5.26 2.34 24.71
C LEU A 75 -4.76 1.25 23.77
N LEU A 76 -3.78 0.45 24.21
CA LEU A 76 -3.08 -0.52 23.38
C LEU A 76 -4.01 -1.58 22.75
N PRO A 77 -4.99 -2.17 23.47
CA PRO A 77 -5.89 -3.15 22.86
C PRO A 77 -6.73 -2.57 21.71
N GLU A 78 -7.33 -1.40 21.91
CA GLU A 78 -8.14 -0.75 20.88
C GLU A 78 -7.30 -0.38 19.64
N TRP A 79 -6.07 0.09 19.86
CA TRP A 79 -5.17 0.45 18.77
C TRP A 79 -4.68 -0.77 17.99
N GLN A 80 -4.46 -1.91 18.66
CA GLN A 80 -4.10 -3.17 18.01
C GLN A 80 -5.24 -3.68 17.12
N ASP A 81 -6.48 -3.67 17.60
CA ASP A 81 -7.66 -4.05 16.79
C ASP A 81 -7.83 -3.13 15.57
N ALA A 82 -7.65 -1.81 15.78
CA ALA A 82 -7.70 -0.84 14.70
C ALA A 82 -6.54 -1.01 13.69
N GLN A 83 -5.36 -1.41 14.16
CA GLN A 83 -4.21 -1.73 13.31
C GLN A 83 -4.49 -2.96 12.45
N GLU A 84 -5.07 -4.02 13.02
CA GLU A 84 -5.44 -5.24 12.27
C GLU A 84 -6.48 -4.94 11.20
N THR A 85 -7.56 -4.22 11.56
CA THR A 85 -8.57 -3.77 10.60
C THR A 85 -7.97 -2.93 9.46
N ALA A 86 -7.01 -2.04 9.79
CA ALA A 86 -6.32 -1.24 8.78
C ALA A 86 -5.40 -2.08 7.88
N LEU A 87 -4.78 -3.14 8.42
CA LEU A 87 -3.98 -4.08 7.65
C LEU A 87 -4.85 -4.83 6.63
N GLU A 88 -6.01 -5.34 7.04
CA GLU A 88 -6.95 -6.01 6.13
C GLU A 88 -7.37 -5.11 4.96
N ARG A 89 -7.68 -3.84 5.25
CA ARG A 89 -8.00 -2.84 4.22
C ARG A 89 -6.83 -2.58 3.29
N ALA A 90 -5.60 -2.52 3.83
CA ALA A 90 -4.40 -2.37 3.03
C ALA A 90 -4.17 -3.56 2.11
N GLU A 91 -4.33 -4.79 2.60
CA GLU A 91 -4.21 -6.02 1.80
C GLU A 91 -5.26 -6.06 0.67
N ALA A 92 -6.52 -5.71 0.97
CA ALA A 92 -7.57 -5.60 -0.05
C ALA A 92 -7.22 -4.56 -1.14
N ALA A 93 -6.69 -3.40 -0.75
CA ALA A 93 -6.26 -2.36 -1.68
C ALA A 93 -5.04 -2.79 -2.52
N LEU A 94 -4.10 -3.53 -1.94
CA LEU A 94 -2.95 -4.09 -2.64
C LEU A 94 -3.37 -5.13 -3.68
N PHE A 95 -4.34 -5.97 -3.35
CA PHE A 95 -4.92 -6.92 -4.29
C PHE A 95 -5.58 -6.21 -5.48
N ALA A 96 -6.39 -5.18 -5.21
CA ALA A 96 -7.00 -4.37 -6.26
C ALA A 96 -5.96 -3.68 -7.16
N LEU A 97 -4.88 -3.13 -6.57
CA LEU A 97 -3.77 -2.56 -7.31
C LEU A 97 -3.07 -3.59 -8.20
N SER A 98 -2.82 -4.80 -7.69
CA SER A 98 -2.21 -5.88 -8.47
C SER A 98 -3.03 -6.23 -9.72
N ARG A 99 -4.36 -6.30 -9.58
CA ARG A 99 -5.30 -6.50 -10.71
C ARG A 99 -5.28 -5.34 -11.71
N ALA A 100 -5.31 -4.10 -11.24
CA ALA A 100 -5.26 -2.92 -12.11
C ALA A 100 -3.92 -2.79 -12.86
N LEU A 101 -2.82 -3.27 -12.28
CA LEU A 101 -1.50 -3.26 -12.93
C LEU A 101 -1.29 -4.39 -13.94
N THR A 102 -2.11 -5.44 -13.90
CA THR A 102 -2.05 -6.59 -14.82
C THR A 102 -2.97 -6.43 -16.03
N SER A 103 -4.05 -5.64 -15.94
CA SER A 103 -4.93 -5.35 -17.08
C SER A 103 -4.19 -4.71 -18.26
N LYS A 104 -3.17 -3.87 -17.99
CA LYS A 104 -2.31 -3.26 -19.02
C LYS A 104 -1.49 -4.28 -19.84
N THR A 105 -1.18 -5.45 -19.29
CA THR A 105 -0.35 -6.45 -19.99
C THR A 105 -1.12 -7.17 -21.09
N ARG A 106 -2.46 -7.23 -21.03
CA ARG A 106 -3.26 -7.89 -22.08
C ARG A 106 -3.46 -7.02 -23.32
N ASP A 107 -3.60 -5.70 -23.18
CA ASP A 107 -3.79 -4.81 -24.32
C ASP A 107 -2.48 -4.50 -25.07
N ALA A 108 -1.35 -4.41 -24.37
CA ALA A 108 -0.06 -4.14 -25.01
C ALA A 108 0.52 -5.33 -25.81
N SER A 109 0.00 -6.55 -25.60
CA SER A 109 0.42 -7.76 -26.34
C SER A 109 -0.51 -8.09 -27.52
N ARG A 110 -1.45 -7.19 -27.86
CA ARG A 110 -2.45 -7.40 -28.92
C ARG A 110 -2.37 -6.34 -30.04
N SER A 111 -1.26 -5.60 -30.11
CA SER A 111 -0.95 -4.62 -31.16
C SER A 111 0.34 -4.97 -31.88
#